data_AF-A0A8I1SZQ7-F1
#
_entry.id   AF-A0A8I1SZQ7-F1
#
_cell.length_a   1.000
_cell.length_b   1.000
_cell.length_c   1.000
_cell.angle_alpha   90.00
_cell.angle_beta   90.00
_cell.angle_gamma   90.00
#
_symmetry.space_group_name_H-M   'P 1'
#
loop_
_entity.id
_entity.type
_entity.pdbx_description
1 polymer ?
#
loop_
_entity_poly.entity_id
_entity_poly.type
_entity_poly.pdbx_seq_one_letter_code
_entity_poly.pdbx_strand_id
1 'polypeptide(L)' 'MTLKNLQAVLDREIGHTNRVSSSLKQVQQGFDNQTQEQVYWFEYRVRLRNDPPPRPDPRLVKAAKERKMALLRDLLAHV' A
#
# COMPACT_ATOMS: atom_id res chain seq x y z
N MET A 1 -11.35 25.09 2.24
CA MET A 1 -10.49 23.91 2.01
C MET A 1 -10.66 23.49 0.56
N THR A 2 -9.59 23.41 -0.23
CA THR A 2 -9.69 23.05 -1.67
C THR A 2 -9.62 21.53 -1.85
N LEU A 3 -10.10 21.01 -2.98
CA LEU A 3 -10.00 19.56 -3.30
C LEU A 3 -8.55 19.03 -3.23
N LYS A 4 -7.57 19.88 -3.58
CA LYS A 4 -6.14 19.56 -3.46
C LYS A 4 -5.73 19.31 -2.01
N ASN A 5 -6.25 20.11 -1.08
CA ASN A 5 -5.95 19.94 0.34
C ASN A 5 -6.60 18.67 0.90
N LEU A 6 -7.83 18.35 0.47
CA LEU A 6 -8.50 17.11 0.87
C LEU A 6 -7.78 15.88 0.30
N GLN A 7 -7.35 15.92 -0.96
CA GLN A 7 -6.55 14.85 -1.54
C GLN A 7 -5.26 14.61 -0.74
N ALA A 8 -4.54 15.67 -0.34
CA ALA A 8 -3.33 15.57 0.46
C ALA A 8 -3.57 14.93 1.85
N VAL A 9 -4.73 15.20 2.46
CA VAL A 9 -5.13 14.56 3.74
C VAL A 9 -5.43 13.07 3.52
N LEU A 10 -6.21 12.72 2.51
CA LEU A 10 -6.48 11.31 2.19
C LEU A 10 -5.20 10.54 1.85
N ASP A 11 -4.28 11.21 1.15
CA ASP A 11 -2.96 10.71 0.83
C ASP A 11 -2.07 10.44 2.05
N ARG A 12 -2.33 11.10 3.18
CA ARG A 12 -1.61 10.93 4.43
C ARG A 12 -2.26 9.87 5.32
N GLU A 13 -3.59 9.91 5.45
CA GLU A 13 -4.33 9.10 6.42
C GLU A 13 -4.65 7.69 5.90
N ILE A 14 -4.99 7.57 4.61
CA ILE A 14 -5.36 6.30 3.96
C ILE A 14 -4.23 5.78 3.08
N GLY A 15 -3.34 6.69 2.64
CA GLY A 15 -2.34 6.44 1.60
C GLY A 15 -1.55 5.14 1.77
N HIS A 16 -1.37 4.43 0.65
CA HIS A 16 -0.59 3.20 0.59
C HIS A 16 0.91 3.49 0.41
N THR A 17 1.77 2.72 1.08
CA THR A 17 3.24 2.88 1.05
C THR A 17 3.86 2.72 -0.34
N ASN A 18 3.21 1.98 -1.24
CA ASN A 18 3.61 1.79 -2.64
C ASN A 18 2.82 2.68 -3.61
N ARG A 19 2.25 3.80 -3.17
CA ARG A 19 1.54 4.73 -4.05
C ARG A 19 2.46 5.37 -5.08
N VAL A 20 2.03 5.38 -6.34
CA VAL A 20 2.63 6.14 -7.46
C VAL A 20 1.95 7.49 -7.62
N SER A 21 0.62 7.50 -7.64
CA SER A 21 -0.18 8.70 -7.75
C SER A 21 -1.56 8.51 -7.15
N SER A 22 -2.23 9.61 -6.87
CA SER A 22 -3.62 9.63 -6.41
C SER A 22 -4.41 10.68 -7.17
N SER A 23 -5.72 10.54 -7.17
CA SER A 23 -6.65 11.54 -7.69
C SER A 23 -7.90 11.57 -6.85
N LEU A 24 -8.38 12.77 -6.56
CA LEU A 24 -9.67 12.99 -5.91
C LEU A 24 -10.60 13.72 -6.86
N LYS A 25 -11.80 13.16 -7.08
CA LYS A 25 -12.84 13.77 -7.91
C LYS A 25 -14.16 13.81 -7.16
N GLN A 26 -14.85 14.95 -7.20
CA GLN A 26 -16.24 15.01 -6.75
C GLN A 26 -17.13 14.34 -7.80
N VAL A 27 -17.89 13.33 -7.38
CA VAL A 27 -18.77 12.56 -8.27
C VAL A 27 -20.17 13.14 -8.26
N GLN A 28 -20.65 13.51 -7.07
CA GLN A 28 -22.01 13.99 -6.87
C GLN A 28 -22.08 14.94 -5.68
N GLN A 29 -23.11 15.78 -5.68
CA GLN A 29 -23.56 16.52 -4.51
C GLN A 29 -25.08 16.47 -4.46
N GLY A 30 -25.63 16.58 -3.26
CA GLY A 30 -27.06 16.48 -3.02
C GLY A 30 -27.38 16.97 -1.61
N PHE A 31 -28.65 17.19 -1.35
CA PHE A 31 -29.13 17.57 -0.04
C PHE A 31 -30.07 16.48 0.45
N ASP A 32 -29.76 15.91 1.61
CA ASP A 32 -30.62 14.95 2.28
C ASP A 32 -31.70 15.73 3.04
N ASN A 33 -32.92 15.72 2.52
CA ASN A 33 -34.04 16.43 3.14
C ASN A 33 -34.50 15.78 4.47
N GLN A 34 -34.22 14.49 4.67
CA GLN A 34 -34.60 13.78 5.88
C GLN A 34 -33.70 14.17 7.04
N THR A 35 -32.39 14.26 6.81
CA THR A 35 -31.41 14.65 7.84
C THR A 35 -31.06 16.15 7.83
N GLN A 36 -31.54 16.89 6.82
CA GLN A 36 -31.20 18.30 6.57
C GLN A 36 -29.69 18.52 6.33
N GLU A 37 -29.04 17.57 5.67
CA GLU A 37 -27.59 17.57 5.47
C GLU A 37 -27.21 17.83 4.01
N GLN A 38 -26.20 18.66 3.81
CA GLN A 38 -25.53 18.77 2.51
C GLN A 38 -24.53 17.62 2.35
N VAL A 39 -24.77 16.76 1.36
CA VAL A 39 -23.96 15.57 1.11
C VAL A 39 -23.09 15.77 -0.13
N TYR A 40 -21.82 15.37 -0.01
CA TYR A 40 -20.82 15.40 -1.07
C TYR A 40 -20.21 14.01 -1.23
N TRP A 41 -20.19 13.49 -2.46
CA TRP A 41 -19.57 12.20 -2.78
C TRP A 41 -18.28 12.43 -3.54
N PHE A 42 -17.21 11.83 -3.05
CA PHE A 42 -15.89 11.90 -3.68
C PHE A 42 -15.41 10.50 -4.04
N GLU A 43 -14.87 10.36 -5.26
CA GLU A 43 -14.10 9.19 -5.67
C GLU A 43 -12.62 9.50 -5.43
N TYR A 44 -12.01 8.75 -4.50
CA TYR A 44 -10.58 8.77 -4.25
C TYR A 44 -9.95 7.53 -4.88
N ARG A 45 -9.06 7.74 -5.86
CA ARG A 45 -8.35 6.66 -6.56
C ARG A 45 -6.88 6.74 -6.28
N VAL A 46 -6.26 5.58 -6.03
CA VAL A 46 -4.82 5.45 -5.81
C VAL A 46 -4.25 4.47 -6.82
N ARG A 47 -3.21 4.88 -7.56
CA ARG A 47 -2.40 3.97 -8.38
C ARG A 47 -1.26 3.45 -7.53
N LEU A 48 -1.20 2.13 -7.39
CA LEU A 48 -0.15 1.44 -6.64
C LEU A 48 0.93 0.92 -7.58
N ARG A 49 2.17 0.92 -7.12
CA ARG A 49 3.26 0.18 -7.75
C ARG A 49 2.96 -1.30 -7.57
N ASN A 50 2.78 -1.97 -8.71
CA ASN A 50 2.64 -3.42 -8.81
C ASN A 50 3.95 -4.08 -9.24
N ASP A 51 5.08 -3.40 -9.08
CA ASP A 51 6.37 -4.01 -9.40
C ASP A 51 6.53 -5.25 -8.52
N PRO A 52 6.66 -6.45 -9.12
CA PRO A 52 7.02 -7.62 -8.35
C PRO A 52 8.32 -7.32 -7.63
N PRO A 53 8.49 -7.77 -6.37
CA PRO A 53 9.74 -7.57 -5.66
C PRO A 53 10.90 -8.04 -6.57
N PRO A 54 11.99 -7.25 -6.70
CA PRO A 54 13.08 -7.60 -7.59
C PRO A 54 13.51 -9.03 -7.32
N ARG A 55 13.63 -9.84 -8.39
CA ARG A 55 14.01 -11.25 -8.27
C ARG A 55 15.32 -11.28 -7.47
N PRO A 56 15.36 -11.97 -6.31
CA PRO A 56 16.52 -11.91 -5.44
C PRO A 56 17.75 -12.46 -6.17
N ASP A 57 18.92 -11.84 -5.95
CA ASP A 57 20.17 -12.26 -6.59
C ASP A 57 20.39 -13.76 -6.36
N PRO A 58 20.52 -14.58 -7.43
CA PRO A 58 20.70 -16.03 -7.32
C PRO A 58 21.85 -16.42 -6.40
N ARG A 59 22.92 -15.62 -6.32
CA ARG A 59 24.07 -15.85 -5.44
C ARG A 59 23.70 -15.67 -3.97
N LEU A 60 22.93 -14.64 -3.65
CA LEU A 60 22.47 -14.39 -2.28
C LEU A 60 21.47 -15.47 -1.82
N VAL A 61 20.58 -15.90 -2.71
CA VAL A 61 19.64 -17.00 -2.44
C VAL A 61 20.38 -18.31 -2.18
N LYS A 62 21.40 -18.62 -2.99
CA LYS A 62 22.24 -19.81 -2.81
C LYS A 62 22.99 -19.77 -1.48
N ALA A 63 23.64 -18.66 -1.16
CA ALA A 63 24.36 -18.48 0.10
C ALA A 63 23.43 -18.59 1.33
N ALA A 64 22.23 -18.02 1.27
CA ALA A 64 21.23 -18.14 2.34
C ALA A 64 20.77 -19.59 2.53
N LYS A 65 20.56 -20.33 1.43
CA LYS A 65 20.19 -21.75 1.46
C LYS A 65 21.30 -22.61 2.07
N GLU A 66 22.54 -22.37 1.69
CA GLU A 66 23.72 -23.08 2.24
C GLU A 66 23.89 -22.79 3.74
N ARG A 67 23.76 -21.53 4.16
CA ARG A 67 23.79 -21.16 5.59
C ARG A 67 22.68 -21.83 6.38
N LYS A 68 21.45 -21.83 5.87
CA LYS A 68 20.32 -22.50 6.51
C LYS A 68 20.56 -24.00 6.63
N MET A 69 21.13 -24.63 5.61
CA MET A 69 21.45 -26.06 5.64
C MET A 69 22.59 -26.39 6.61
N ALA A 70 23.61 -25.52 6.71
CA ALA A 70 24.68 -25.65 7.70
C ALA A 70 24.12 -25.58 9.13
N LEU A 71 23.27 -24.59 9.42
CA LEU A 71 22.59 -24.47 10.72
C LEU A 71 21.74 -25.69 11.05
N LEU A 72 20.97 -26.21 10.07
CA LEU A 72 20.18 -27.43 10.27
C LEU A 72 21.04 -28.64 10.59
N ARG A 73 22.19 -28.81 9.90
CA ARG A 73 23.13 -29.91 10.16
C ARG A 73 23.76 -29.79 11.54
N ASP A 74 24.13 -28.58 11.94
CA ASP A 74 24.71 -28.30 13.25
C ASP A 74 23.71 -28.62 14.37
N LEU A 75 22.44 -28.21 14.22
CA LEU A 75 21.38 -28.54 15.17
C LEU A 75 21.14 -30.05 15.29
N LEU A 76 21.18 -30.79 14.16
CA LEU A 76 21.00 -32.24 14.16
C LEU A 76 22.21 -33.00 14.73
N ALA A 77 23.40 -32.39 14.77
CA ALA A 77 24.60 -33.00 15.33
C ALA A 77 24.69 -32.88 16.87
N HIS A 78 23.82 -32.06 17.48
CA HIS A 78 23.74 -31.83 18.93
C HIS A 78 22.52 -32.53 19.57
N VAL A 79 21.89 -33.47 18.87
CA VAL A 79 20.80 -34.36 19.36
C VAL A 79 21.32 -35.79 19.36
#